data_AF-A0A2G8KSU6-F1
#
_entry.id   AF-A0A2G8KSU6-F1
#
_cell.length_a   1.000
_cell.length_b   1.000
_cell.length_c   1.000
_cell.angle_alpha   90.00
_cell.angle_beta   90.00
_cell.angle_gamma   90.00
#
_symmetry.space_group_name_H-M   'P 1'
#
loop_
_entity.id
_entity.type
_entity.pdbx_description
1 polymer ?
#
loop_
_entity_poly.entity_id
_entity_poly.type
_entity_poly.pdbx_seq_one_letter_code
_entity_poly.pdbx_strand_id
1 'polypeptide(L)'
;MHPSTFKYRNTPSPDLSPGRRSVYRHSGNSGHIPEPCTCTMYINTKRSIFAFVGTSMAALALVLALVGIQYDATAANVDTTEARVTEIILKRATPIWAGILLVLFGVRNLTLGGAVWKYKGYGCSDVCEAVLVNILAFLTAGGCLGIIIWDAISEDLFSDLTGNVAFVKFTTIAFILTLEILWALVGCVAACIPVTREQVY
;
A
#
# COMPACT_ATOMS: atom_id res chain seq x y z
N MET A 1 -12.34 -42.98 50.21
CA MET A 1 -11.24 -42.68 49.28
C MET A 1 -11.28 -43.71 48.17
N HIS A 2 -11.82 -43.35 47.01
CA HIS A 2 -11.94 -44.20 45.82
C HIS A 2 -10.84 -43.83 44.82
N PRO A 3 -10.06 -44.78 44.29
CA PRO A 3 -9.22 -44.53 43.12
C PRO A 3 -10.06 -44.67 41.85
N SER A 4 -10.20 -43.56 41.11
CA SER A 4 -10.82 -43.55 39.78
C SER A 4 -9.83 -44.05 38.74
N THR A 5 -10.24 -45.09 38.02
CA THR A 5 -9.55 -45.66 36.87
C THR A 5 -9.69 -44.75 35.64
N PHE A 6 -8.56 -44.38 35.07
CA PHE A 6 -8.44 -43.66 33.79
C PHE A 6 -8.92 -44.57 32.65
N LYS A 7 -10.05 -44.22 32.01
CA LYS A 7 -10.47 -44.85 30.74
C LYS A 7 -9.83 -44.10 29.58
N TYR A 8 -8.88 -44.75 28.90
CA TYR A 8 -8.44 -44.37 27.56
C TYR A 8 -9.63 -44.45 26.61
N ARG A 9 -10.04 -43.30 26.05
CA ARG A 9 -11.03 -43.22 24.98
C ARG A 9 -10.30 -43.26 23.64
N ASN A 10 -10.58 -44.31 22.87
CA ASN A 10 -10.05 -44.59 21.54
C ASN A 10 -9.96 -43.33 20.65
N THR A 11 -8.77 -43.07 20.13
CA THR A 11 -8.53 -42.20 18.98
C THR A 11 -9.05 -42.88 17.70
N PRO A 12 -9.87 -42.23 16.87
CA PRO A 12 -10.08 -42.70 15.51
C PRO A 12 -8.90 -42.26 14.63
N SER A 13 -8.30 -43.22 13.94
CA SER A 13 -7.31 -42.99 12.88
C SER A 13 -7.90 -42.12 11.76
N PRO A 14 -7.10 -41.28 11.09
CA PRO A 14 -7.57 -40.52 9.94
C PRO A 14 -7.70 -41.42 8.71
N ASP A 15 -8.94 -41.71 8.30
CA ASP A 15 -9.24 -42.34 7.01
C ASP A 15 -8.89 -41.38 5.87
N LEU A 16 -7.85 -41.72 5.13
CA LEU A 16 -7.46 -41.14 3.85
C LEU A 16 -8.35 -41.74 2.75
N SER A 17 -9.39 -41.02 2.32
CA SER A 17 -10.02 -41.21 1.00
C SER A 17 -10.86 -39.99 0.58
N PRO A 18 -10.68 -39.47 -0.65
CA PRO A 18 -11.39 -38.30 -1.13
C PRO A 18 -12.75 -38.67 -1.74
N GLY A 19 -13.79 -37.94 -1.36
CA GLY A 19 -15.06 -37.93 -2.10
C GLY A 19 -16.24 -38.59 -1.37
N ARG A 20 -17.00 -37.78 -0.64
CA ARG A 20 -18.46 -37.94 -0.50
C ARG A 20 -19.08 -36.62 -0.07
N ARG A 21 -19.90 -36.03 -0.96
CA ARG A 21 -20.85 -34.98 -0.60
C ARG A 21 -21.80 -35.54 0.46
N SER A 22 -21.74 -35.01 1.67
CA SER A 22 -22.78 -35.22 2.68
C SER A 22 -23.85 -34.14 2.52
N VAL A 23 -25.03 -34.56 2.08
CA VAL A 23 -26.25 -33.76 2.07
C VAL A 23 -26.80 -33.79 3.50
N TYR A 24 -26.63 -32.70 4.25
CA TYR A 24 -27.35 -32.52 5.52
C TYR A 24 -28.66 -31.77 5.28
N ARG A 25 -29.75 -32.52 5.43
CA ARG A 25 -31.13 -32.03 5.41
C ARG A 25 -31.47 -31.52 6.81
N HIS A 26 -31.34 -30.21 7.05
CA HIS A 26 -31.89 -29.59 8.24
C HIS A 26 -33.37 -29.27 8.02
N SER A 27 -34.23 -30.07 8.64
CA SER A 27 -35.62 -29.76 8.94
C SER A 27 -35.66 -28.99 10.25
N GLY A 28 -36.17 -27.75 10.24
CA GLY A 28 -36.55 -27.07 11.48
C GLY A 28 -36.42 -25.54 11.44
N ASN A 29 -37.58 -24.88 11.33
CA ASN A 29 -37.91 -23.54 11.79
C ASN A 29 -37.05 -22.33 11.37
N SER A 30 -37.66 -21.53 10.50
CA SER A 30 -37.42 -20.13 10.19
C SER A 30 -37.29 -19.25 11.43
N GLY A 31 -36.06 -19.07 11.91
CA GLY A 31 -35.60 -17.83 12.55
C GLY A 31 -34.71 -17.11 11.54
N HIS A 32 -35.13 -15.94 11.06
CA HIS A 32 -34.28 -15.06 10.27
C HIS A 32 -33.08 -14.65 11.15
N ILE A 33 -31.93 -15.29 10.97
CA ILE A 33 -30.64 -14.80 11.46
C ILE A 33 -30.16 -13.80 10.39
N PRO A 34 -30.15 -12.49 10.65
CA PRO A 34 -29.76 -11.54 9.64
C PRO A 34 -28.26 -11.31 9.71
N GLU A 35 -27.39 -12.20 9.22
CA GLU A 35 -25.95 -11.89 9.22
C GLU A 35 -25.11 -12.69 8.21
N PRO A 36 -24.98 -12.15 6.98
CA PRO A 36 -23.72 -12.22 6.24
C PRO A 36 -23.30 -10.87 5.59
N CYS A 37 -24.06 -9.79 5.81
CA CYS A 37 -23.89 -8.53 5.09
C CYS A 37 -22.69 -7.69 5.56
N THR A 38 -22.37 -7.70 6.86
CA THR A 38 -21.34 -6.83 7.45
C THR A 38 -19.92 -7.27 7.08
N CYS A 39 -19.58 -8.55 7.23
CA CYS A 39 -18.25 -9.07 6.91
C CYS A 39 -17.93 -8.91 5.40
N THR A 40 -18.90 -9.21 4.54
CA THR A 40 -18.77 -9.00 3.08
C THR A 40 -18.59 -7.52 2.73
N MET A 41 -19.28 -6.62 3.44
CA MET A 41 -19.11 -5.18 3.29
C MET A 41 -17.71 -4.70 3.71
N TYR A 42 -17.18 -5.15 4.86
CA TYR A 42 -15.83 -4.78 5.31
C TYR A 42 -14.73 -5.26 4.34
N ILE A 43 -14.85 -6.47 3.80
CA ILE A 43 -13.91 -7.00 2.80
C ILE A 43 -13.96 -6.15 1.53
N ASN A 44 -15.16 -5.86 1.02
CA ASN A 44 -15.32 -5.07 -0.20
C ASN A 44 -14.83 -3.63 -0.02
N THR A 45 -15.08 -3.02 1.14
CA THR A 45 -14.56 -1.68 1.47
C THR A 45 -13.03 -1.69 1.52
N LYS A 46 -12.41 -2.65 2.22
CA LYS A 46 -10.94 -2.77 2.29
C LYS A 46 -10.32 -2.97 0.91
N ARG A 47 -10.94 -3.80 0.07
CA ARG A 47 -10.51 -4.00 -1.33
C ARG A 47 -10.64 -2.74 -2.16
N SER A 48 -11.76 -2.02 -2.03
CA SER A 48 -11.99 -0.75 -2.72
C SER A 48 -10.96 0.30 -2.31
N ILE A 49 -10.61 0.37 -1.02
CA ILE A 49 -9.59 1.30 -0.53
C ILE A 49 -8.22 0.96 -1.13
N PHE A 50 -7.78 -0.31 -1.07
CA PHE A 50 -6.49 -0.69 -1.64
C PHE A 50 -6.42 -0.53 -3.16
N ALA A 51 -7.50 -0.84 -3.87
CA ALA A 51 -7.59 -0.62 -5.32
C ALA A 51 -7.49 0.87 -5.65
N PHE A 52 -8.25 1.71 -4.94
CA PHE A 52 -8.24 3.15 -5.13
C PHE A 52 -6.87 3.76 -4.80
N VAL A 53 -6.35 3.51 -3.59
CA VAL A 53 -5.02 3.94 -3.13
C VAL A 53 -3.94 3.47 -4.12
N GLY A 54 -3.99 2.21 -4.56
CA GLY A 54 -3.02 1.67 -5.50
C GLY A 54 -3.06 2.35 -6.86
N THR A 55 -4.26 2.58 -7.41
CA THR A 55 -4.42 3.29 -8.69
C THR A 55 -4.02 4.76 -8.62
N SER A 56 -4.40 5.47 -7.55
CA SER A 56 -4.07 6.89 -7.39
C SER A 56 -2.57 7.09 -7.19
N MET A 57 -1.95 6.27 -6.34
CA MET A 57 -0.51 6.25 -6.09
C MET A 57 0.26 5.93 -7.39
N ALA A 58 -0.15 4.90 -8.14
CA ALA A 58 0.52 4.60 -9.40
C ALA A 58 0.39 5.73 -10.45
N ALA A 59 -0.79 6.36 -10.54
CA ALA A 59 -1.02 7.45 -11.49
C ALA A 59 -0.23 8.72 -11.12
N LEU A 60 -0.27 9.13 -9.85
CA LEU A 60 0.44 10.31 -9.35
C LEU A 60 1.96 10.10 -9.39
N ALA A 61 2.44 8.92 -9.04
CA ALA A 61 3.85 8.56 -9.14
C ALA A 61 4.38 8.55 -10.59
N LEU A 62 3.54 8.18 -11.57
CA LEU A 62 3.89 8.30 -12.98
C LEU A 62 4.05 9.78 -13.38
N VAL A 63 3.13 10.64 -12.93
CA VAL A 63 3.23 12.09 -13.16
C VAL A 63 4.50 12.64 -12.50
N LEU A 64 4.82 12.21 -11.28
CA LEU A 64 6.07 12.58 -10.60
C LEU A 64 7.31 12.20 -11.42
N ALA A 65 7.36 10.98 -11.96
CA ALA A 65 8.47 10.54 -12.80
C ALA A 65 8.59 11.40 -14.08
N LEU A 66 7.47 11.72 -14.74
CA LEU A 66 7.45 12.57 -15.94
C LEU A 66 7.90 14.00 -15.64
N VAL A 67 7.43 14.59 -14.53
CA VAL A 67 7.86 15.93 -14.07
C VAL A 67 9.35 15.92 -13.72
N GLY A 68 9.85 14.83 -13.11
CA GLY A 68 11.27 14.63 -12.85
C GLY A 68 12.13 14.60 -14.12
N ILE A 69 11.68 13.89 -15.16
CA ILE A 69 12.37 13.87 -16.46
C ILE A 69 12.43 15.27 -17.08
N GLN A 70 11.33 16.04 -17.01
CA GLN A 70 11.30 17.42 -17.49
C GLN A 70 12.15 18.38 -16.64
N TYR A 71 12.45 18.03 -15.39
CA TYR A 71 13.37 18.78 -14.53
C TYR A 71 14.83 18.54 -14.93
N ASP A 72 15.18 17.29 -15.24
CA ASP A 72 16.51 16.86 -15.65
C ASP A 72 16.89 17.36 -17.06
N ALA A 73 15.96 17.26 -18.03
CA ALA A 73 16.21 17.66 -19.42
C ALA A 73 16.57 19.17 -19.58
N THR A 74 16.08 20.02 -18.68
CA THR A 74 16.42 21.47 -18.69
C THR A 74 17.82 21.76 -18.14
N ALA A 75 18.49 20.78 -17.52
CA ALA A 75 19.76 20.94 -16.81
C ALA A 75 20.99 20.60 -17.66
N ALA A 76 20.83 19.76 -18.70
CA ALA A 76 21.92 19.25 -19.54
C ALA A 76 22.70 20.33 -20.32
N ASN A 77 22.31 21.61 -20.20
CA ASN A 77 22.93 22.75 -20.87
C ASN A 77 23.85 23.58 -19.95
N VAL A 78 24.18 23.11 -18.75
CA VAL A 78 24.99 23.86 -17.76
C VAL A 78 26.37 23.21 -17.57
N ASP A 79 27.44 23.99 -17.72
CA ASP A 79 28.86 23.59 -17.66
C ASP A 79 29.20 22.60 -16.54
N THR A 80 29.86 21.50 -16.94
CA THR A 80 30.16 20.32 -16.13
C THR A 80 31.48 20.48 -15.36
N THR A 81 31.40 20.81 -14.07
CA THR A 81 32.47 20.52 -13.11
C THR A 81 32.12 19.26 -12.32
N GLU A 82 33.10 18.41 -11.99
CA GLU A 82 32.87 17.10 -11.33
C GLU A 82 32.08 17.19 -10.01
N ALA A 83 32.23 18.30 -9.27
CA ALA A 83 31.44 18.58 -8.06
C ALA A 83 29.95 18.83 -8.37
N ARG A 84 29.63 19.49 -9.49
CA ARG A 84 28.24 19.71 -9.94
C ARG A 84 27.60 18.44 -10.49
N VAL A 85 28.37 17.54 -11.12
CA VAL A 85 27.83 16.28 -11.66
C VAL A 85 27.24 15.41 -10.55
N THR A 86 27.92 15.32 -9.41
CA THR A 86 27.44 14.54 -8.25
C THR A 86 26.16 15.16 -7.66
N GLU A 87 26.11 16.49 -7.58
CA GLU A 87 24.96 17.23 -7.05
C GLU A 87 23.74 17.17 -8.00
N ILE A 88 23.98 17.24 -9.32
CA ILE A 88 22.95 17.11 -10.36
C ILE A 88 22.37 15.70 -10.39
N ILE A 89 23.21 14.66 -10.37
CA ILE A 89 22.74 13.27 -10.45
C ILE A 89 21.96 12.89 -9.19
N LEU A 90 22.45 13.22 -7.99
CA LEU A 90 21.80 12.80 -6.75
C LEU A 90 20.49 13.56 -6.51
N LYS A 91 20.47 14.89 -6.73
CA LYS A 91 19.28 15.70 -6.42
C LYS A 91 18.22 15.64 -7.52
N ARG A 92 18.62 15.58 -8.81
CA ARG A 92 17.68 15.69 -9.94
C ARG A 92 17.14 14.36 -10.44
N ALA A 93 17.86 13.25 -10.24
CA ALA A 93 17.32 11.91 -10.51
C ALA A 93 16.39 11.40 -9.39
N THR A 94 16.43 12.01 -8.20
CA THR A 94 15.64 11.60 -7.04
C THR A 94 14.12 11.54 -7.32
N PRO A 95 13.48 12.56 -7.93
CA PRO A 95 12.05 12.49 -8.27
C PRO A 95 11.71 11.37 -9.26
N ILE A 96 12.64 11.05 -10.18
CA ILE A 96 12.44 9.99 -11.18
C ILE A 96 12.45 8.63 -10.49
N TRP A 97 13.47 8.35 -9.69
CA TRP A 97 13.57 7.08 -8.94
C TRP A 97 12.45 6.94 -7.91
N ALA A 98 12.10 8.01 -7.20
CA ALA A 98 10.96 8.03 -6.30
C ALA A 98 9.66 7.73 -7.03
N GLY A 99 9.42 8.36 -8.19
CA GLY A 99 8.26 8.07 -9.04
C GLY A 99 8.20 6.61 -9.48
N ILE A 100 9.30 6.03 -9.96
CA ILE A 100 9.33 4.62 -10.37
C ILE A 100 9.00 3.69 -9.19
N LEU A 101 9.63 3.91 -8.02
CA LEU A 101 9.38 3.10 -6.84
C LEU A 101 7.94 3.23 -6.35
N LEU A 102 7.38 4.44 -6.33
CA LEU A 102 6.00 4.69 -5.93
C LEU A 102 5.00 4.08 -6.91
N VAL A 103 5.29 4.02 -8.22
CA VAL A 103 4.49 3.25 -9.18
C VAL A 103 4.46 1.78 -8.79
N LEU A 104 5.62 1.19 -8.46
CA LEU A 104 5.70 -0.23 -8.04
C LEU A 104 4.91 -0.49 -6.75
N PHE A 105 5.00 0.40 -5.77
CA PHE A 105 4.22 0.30 -4.52
C PHE A 105 2.71 0.48 -4.77
N GLY A 106 2.32 1.41 -5.64
CA GLY A 106 0.93 1.62 -6.06
C GLY A 106 0.36 0.38 -6.75
N VAL A 107 1.10 -0.21 -7.70
CA VAL A 107 0.71 -1.48 -8.34
C VAL A 107 0.61 -2.59 -7.30
N ARG A 108 1.51 -2.67 -6.31
CA ARG A 108 1.41 -3.67 -5.25
C ARG A 108 0.13 -3.48 -4.43
N ASN A 109 -0.19 -2.26 -4.03
CA ASN A 109 -1.46 -1.92 -3.37
C ASN A 109 -2.69 -2.32 -4.22
N LEU A 110 -2.64 -2.08 -5.53
CA LEU A 110 -3.70 -2.51 -6.45
C LEU A 110 -3.85 -4.04 -6.47
N THR A 111 -2.75 -4.79 -6.52
CA THR A 111 -2.80 -6.27 -6.46
C THR A 111 -3.37 -6.79 -5.15
N LEU A 112 -3.11 -6.09 -4.04
CA LEU A 112 -3.71 -6.41 -2.73
C LEU A 112 -5.23 -6.23 -2.76
N GLY A 113 -5.75 -5.15 -3.37
CA GLY A 113 -7.19 -4.93 -3.53
C GLY A 113 -7.88 -5.88 -4.52
N GLY A 114 -7.16 -6.29 -5.58
CA GLY A 114 -7.69 -7.13 -6.65
C GLY A 114 -7.81 -8.63 -6.29
N ALA A 115 -6.88 -9.16 -5.51
CA ALA A 115 -6.75 -10.61 -5.26
C ALA A 115 -7.78 -11.13 -4.24
N VAL A 116 -8.96 -11.56 -4.72
CA VAL A 116 -10.06 -12.16 -3.90
C VAL A 116 -9.58 -13.30 -3.00
N TRP A 117 -8.56 -14.05 -3.42
CA TRP A 117 -8.03 -15.21 -2.70
C TRP A 117 -7.23 -14.85 -1.45
N LYS A 118 -6.58 -13.67 -1.40
CA LYS A 118 -5.85 -13.19 -0.21
C LYS A 118 -6.76 -12.94 0.99
N TYR A 119 -8.04 -12.68 0.74
CA TYR A 119 -9.05 -12.43 1.78
C TYR A 119 -9.72 -13.70 2.31
N LYS A 120 -9.50 -14.85 1.68
CA LYS A 120 -10.07 -16.14 2.10
C LYS A 120 -9.25 -16.85 3.17
N GLY A 121 -8.00 -16.48 3.37
CA GLY A 121 -7.13 -17.00 4.42
C GLY A 121 -6.27 -15.89 4.98
N TYR A 122 -6.83 -15.06 5.87
CA TYR A 122 -6.07 -14.03 6.57
C TYR A 122 -5.00 -14.67 7.46
N GLY A 123 -3.82 -14.89 6.89
CA GLY A 123 -2.60 -15.06 7.65
C GLY A 123 -2.06 -13.68 8.05
N CYS A 124 -1.44 -13.58 9.23
CA CYS A 124 -0.76 -12.36 9.68
C CYS A 124 0.20 -11.78 8.61
N SER A 125 0.75 -12.65 7.76
CA SER A 125 1.64 -12.32 6.65
C SER A 125 1.08 -11.31 5.64
N ASP A 126 -0.21 -11.37 5.28
CA ASP A 126 -0.78 -10.46 4.27
C ASP A 126 -1.00 -9.04 4.84
N VAL A 127 -1.28 -8.93 6.13
CA VAL A 127 -1.38 -7.63 6.83
C VAL A 127 0.00 -7.00 6.96
N CYS A 128 1.00 -7.77 7.40
CA CYS A 128 2.38 -7.30 7.49
C CYS A 128 2.92 -6.85 6.13
N GLU A 129 2.61 -7.58 5.06
CA GLU A 129 2.99 -7.19 3.70
C GLU A 129 2.35 -5.85 3.31
N ALA A 130 1.04 -5.69 3.52
CA ALA A 130 0.33 -4.45 3.17
C ALA A 130 0.87 -3.25 3.97
N VAL A 131 1.17 -3.43 5.25
CA VAL A 131 1.80 -2.39 6.09
C VAL A 131 3.20 -2.06 5.59
N LEU A 132 4.03 -3.06 5.29
CA LEU A 132 5.40 -2.87 4.82
C LEU A 132 5.44 -2.06 3.52
N VAL A 133 4.61 -2.42 2.53
CA VAL A 133 4.54 -1.72 1.24
C VAL A 133 4.19 -0.24 1.43
N ASN A 134 3.20 0.05 2.29
CA ASN A 134 2.78 1.42 2.54
C ASN A 134 3.80 2.21 3.37
N ILE A 135 4.52 1.58 4.31
CA ILE A 135 5.65 2.22 5.01
C ILE A 135 6.78 2.54 4.04
N LEU A 136 7.11 1.65 3.10
CA LEU A 136 8.13 1.91 2.08
C LEU A 136 7.72 3.06 1.16
N ALA A 137 6.44 3.14 0.76
CA ALA A 137 5.90 4.27 0.02
C ALA A 137 6.01 5.58 0.81
N PHE A 138 5.65 5.57 2.09
CA PHE A 138 5.79 6.73 2.99
C PHE A 138 7.25 7.21 3.08
N LEU A 139 8.20 6.30 3.32
CA LEU A 139 9.61 6.64 3.43
C LEU A 139 10.18 7.17 2.11
N THR A 140 9.76 6.59 0.98
CA THR A 140 10.21 7.02 -0.36
C THR A 140 9.70 8.42 -0.66
N ALA A 141 8.41 8.67 -0.46
CA ALA A 141 7.80 9.97 -0.71
C ALA A 141 8.33 11.05 0.27
N GLY A 142 8.42 10.71 1.56
CA GLY A 142 8.95 11.61 2.59
C GLY A 142 10.43 11.93 2.41
N GLY A 143 11.26 10.94 2.08
CA GLY A 143 12.68 11.14 1.79
C GLY A 143 12.90 12.03 0.57
N CYS A 144 12.15 11.77 -0.51
CA CYS A 144 12.20 12.61 -1.71
C CYS A 144 11.75 14.06 -1.41
N LEU A 145 10.69 14.23 -0.63
CA LEU A 145 10.20 15.56 -0.24
C LEU A 145 11.24 16.32 0.59
N GLY A 146 11.88 15.64 1.55
CA GLY A 146 12.94 16.22 2.37
C GLY A 146 14.14 16.70 1.54
N ILE A 147 14.58 15.91 0.56
CA ILE A 147 15.67 16.28 -0.35
C ILE A 147 15.30 17.53 -1.17
N ILE A 148 14.06 17.58 -1.66
CA ILE A 148 13.60 18.69 -2.52
C ILE A 148 13.40 19.99 -1.73
N ILE A 149 12.88 19.90 -0.50
CA ILE A 149 12.78 21.07 0.40
C ILE A 149 14.17 21.58 0.75
N TRP A 150 15.09 20.68 1.07
CA TRP A 150 16.49 21.06 1.33
C TRP A 150 17.11 21.80 0.14
N ASP A 151 16.88 21.29 -1.08
CA ASP A 151 17.37 21.91 -2.30
C ASP A 151 16.79 23.32 -2.50
N ALA A 152 15.47 23.47 -2.34
CA ALA A 152 14.80 24.77 -2.49
C ALA A 152 15.27 25.81 -1.47
N ILE A 153 15.60 25.40 -0.24
CA ILE A 153 16.19 26.28 0.78
C ILE A 153 17.62 26.66 0.39
N SER A 154 18.42 25.69 -0.10
CA SER A 154 19.81 25.94 -0.48
C SER A 154 19.98 26.83 -1.70
N GLU A 155 19.03 26.79 -2.64
CA GLU A 155 19.02 27.61 -3.86
C GLU A 155 18.27 28.94 -3.70
N ASP A 156 17.78 29.27 -2.49
CA ASP A 156 16.97 30.45 -2.19
C ASP A 156 15.78 30.62 -3.16
N LEU A 157 15.12 29.51 -3.52
CA LEU A 157 14.05 29.48 -4.51
C LEU A 157 12.82 30.32 -4.12
N PHE A 158 12.78 30.79 -2.87
CA PHE A 158 11.68 31.55 -2.26
C PHE A 158 11.85 33.07 -2.35
N SER A 159 13.00 33.58 -2.81
CA SER A 159 13.24 35.03 -2.89
C SER A 159 12.63 35.69 -4.13
N ASP A 160 12.28 34.92 -5.17
CA ASP A 160 11.74 35.45 -6.43
C ASP A 160 10.48 34.67 -6.89
N LEU A 161 9.32 35.00 -6.29
CA LEU A 161 8.04 34.31 -6.53
C LEU A 161 7.39 34.62 -7.89
N THR A 162 7.84 35.66 -8.59
CA THR A 162 7.18 36.12 -9.81
C THR A 162 7.66 35.37 -11.05
N GLY A 163 6.90 34.34 -11.46
CA GLY A 163 7.04 33.72 -12.78
C GLY A 163 8.16 32.68 -12.91
N ASN A 164 8.76 32.24 -11.81
CA ASN A 164 9.82 31.26 -11.85
C ASN A 164 9.26 29.85 -12.12
N VAL A 165 9.54 29.31 -13.32
CA VAL A 165 9.18 27.94 -13.72
C VAL A 165 9.73 26.90 -12.74
N ALA A 166 10.86 27.17 -12.09
CA ALA A 166 11.43 26.29 -11.07
C ALA A 166 10.53 26.18 -9.83
N PHE A 167 9.92 27.29 -9.39
CA PHE A 167 8.99 27.30 -8.26
C PHE A 167 7.71 26.49 -8.56
N VAL A 168 7.19 26.60 -9.79
CA VAL A 168 6.02 25.80 -10.23
C VAL A 168 6.35 24.31 -10.25
N LYS A 169 7.53 23.92 -10.75
CA LYS A 169 7.98 22.52 -10.73
C LYS A 169 8.18 22.01 -9.30
N PHE A 170 8.83 22.80 -8.43
CA PHE A 170 9.00 22.48 -7.01
C PHE A 170 7.65 22.25 -6.31
N THR A 171 6.74 23.22 -6.40
CA THR A 171 5.42 23.13 -5.75
C THR A 171 4.61 21.95 -6.28
N THR A 172 4.68 21.66 -7.58
CA THR A 172 4.02 20.49 -8.19
C THR A 172 4.57 19.19 -7.61
N ILE A 173 5.90 19.02 -7.56
CA ILE A 173 6.53 17.82 -7.01
C ILE A 173 6.21 17.67 -5.52
N ALA A 174 6.35 18.75 -4.75
CA ALA A 174 6.05 18.73 -3.32
C ALA A 174 4.59 18.38 -3.03
N PHE A 175 3.66 18.89 -3.83
CA PHE A 175 2.24 18.57 -3.74
C PHE A 175 1.97 17.10 -4.03
N ILE A 176 2.53 16.55 -5.12
CA ILE A 176 2.37 15.13 -5.45
C ILE A 176 2.94 14.25 -4.33
N LEU A 177 4.16 14.51 -3.86
CA LEU A 177 4.78 13.74 -2.77
C LEU A 177 3.96 13.77 -1.48
N THR A 178 3.35 14.92 -1.17
CA THR A 178 2.47 15.04 0.01
C THR A 178 1.21 14.19 -0.15
N LEU A 179 0.62 14.15 -1.34
CA LEU A 179 -0.49 13.25 -1.63
C LEU A 179 -0.09 11.78 -1.50
N GLU A 180 1.12 11.40 -1.95
CA GLU A 180 1.63 10.03 -1.82
C GLU A 180 1.84 9.62 -0.36
N ILE A 181 2.33 10.54 0.47
CA ILE A 181 2.43 10.35 1.92
C ILE A 181 1.04 10.09 2.52
N LEU A 182 0.03 10.88 2.13
CA LEU A 182 -1.34 10.67 2.60
C LEU A 182 -1.90 9.33 2.15
N TRP A 183 -1.69 8.92 0.90
CA TRP A 183 -2.14 7.63 0.38
C TRP A 183 -1.47 6.45 1.09
N ALA A 184 -0.17 6.55 1.36
CA ALA A 184 0.56 5.57 2.15
C ALA A 184 -0.03 5.42 3.57
N LEU A 185 -0.38 6.53 4.23
CA LEU A 185 -1.02 6.49 5.54
C LEU A 185 -2.40 5.83 5.48
N VAL A 186 -3.22 6.17 4.47
CA VAL A 186 -4.52 5.52 4.24
C VAL A 186 -4.35 4.02 4.02
N GLY A 187 -3.35 3.60 3.25
CA GLY A 187 -3.02 2.18 3.03
C GLY A 187 -2.60 1.45 4.31
N CYS A 188 -1.78 2.07 5.16
CA CYS A 188 -1.42 1.55 6.48
C CYS A 188 -2.66 1.36 7.37
N VAL A 189 -3.53 2.37 7.45
CA VAL A 189 -4.77 2.30 8.23
C VAL A 189 -5.66 1.19 7.70
N ALA A 190 -5.87 1.13 6.37
CA ALA A 190 -6.67 0.09 5.73
C ALA A 190 -6.13 -1.31 5.98
N ALA A 191 -4.80 -1.49 6.00
CA ALA A 191 -4.17 -2.75 6.33
C ALA A 191 -4.53 -3.21 7.75
N CYS A 192 -4.53 -2.29 8.71
CA CYS A 192 -4.82 -2.53 10.12
C CYS A 192 -6.32 -2.71 10.44
N ILE A 193 -7.25 -2.36 9.54
CA ILE A 193 -8.68 -2.62 9.76
C ILE A 193 -8.89 -4.14 9.87
N PRO A 194 -9.31 -4.65 11.05
CA PRO A 194 -9.56 -6.07 11.23
C PRO A 194 -10.80 -6.45 10.42
N VAL A 195 -10.68 -7.52 9.65
CA VAL A 195 -11.86 -8.20 9.10
C VAL A 195 -12.13 -9.35 10.04
N THR A 196 -12.97 -9.10 11.04
CA THR A 196 -13.39 -10.14 11.98
C THR A 196 -14.23 -11.16 11.22
N ARG A 197 -13.77 -12.42 11.21
CA ARG A 197 -14.67 -13.55 11.00
C ARG A 197 -15.49 -13.70 12.28
N GLU A 198 -16.63 -13.05 12.37
CA GLU A 198 -17.69 -13.72 13.10
C GLU A 198 -18.27 -14.80 12.19
N GLN A 199 -18.47 -15.97 12.78
CA GLN A 199 -19.10 -17.18 12.25
C GLN A 199 -18.21 -18.14 11.44
N VAL A 200 -17.35 -18.87 12.15
CA VAL A 200 -17.43 -20.35 12.15
C VAL A 200 -17.02 -20.83 13.54
N TYR A 201 -17.99 -21.11 14.40
CA TYR A 201 -18.20 -22.38 15.10
C TYR A 201 -19.51 -22.33 15.88
#